data_AF-A0A5P1F921-F1
#
_entry.id   AF-A0A5P1F921-F1
#
_cell.length_a   1.000
_cell.length_b   1.000
_cell.length_c   1.000
_cell.angle_alpha   90.00
_cell.angle_beta   90.00
_cell.angle_gamma   90.00
#
_symmetry.space_group_name_H-M   'P 1'
#
loop_
_entity.id
_entity.type
_entity.pdbx_description
1 polymer ?
#
loop_
_entity_poly.entity_id
_entity_poly.type
_entity_poly.pdbx_seq_one_letter_code
_entity_poly.pdbx_strand_id
1 'polypeptide(L)'
;MSDLLSGRSSLNDFRGIAFVGGFSYADVLDSAKGWSASIRFNQPLLQQFQEFYNRSDTFSLRVCNRCQFMALLGWVPGADVGGSLGDGGDVSQPRFVHNESGRFECCFTSVRIGDSPAIMFKGMEGSSLGVWSALGEGWAYFPDGVPVAIL
;
A
#
# COMPACT_ATOMS: atom_id res chain seq x y z
N MET A 1 5.88 14.54 0.34
CA MET A 1 6.88 14.13 -0.68
C MET A 1 7.86 15.24 -1.01
N SER A 2 7.40 16.43 -1.38
CA SER A 2 8.28 17.59 -1.63
C SER A 2 9.20 17.91 -0.44
N ASP A 3 8.72 17.79 0.80
CA ASP A 3 9.54 18.01 2.00
C ASP A 3 10.64 16.94 2.16
N LEU A 4 10.31 15.67 1.92
CA LEU A 4 11.30 14.58 1.91
C LEU A 4 12.32 14.77 0.78
N LEU A 5 11.86 15.17 -0.42
CA LEU A 5 12.71 15.47 -1.58
C LEU A 5 13.67 16.64 -1.34
N SER A 6 13.20 17.68 -0.66
CA SER A 6 13.98 18.89 -0.37
C SER A 6 14.77 18.80 0.94
N GLY A 7 14.70 17.67 1.65
CA GLY A 7 15.38 17.47 2.93
C GLY A 7 14.82 18.31 4.09
N ARG A 8 13.62 18.89 3.95
CA ARG A 8 12.94 19.62 5.03
C ARG A 8 12.40 18.70 6.12
N SER A 9 12.30 17.41 5.85
CA SER A 9 11.92 16.39 6.83
C SER A 9 12.59 15.07 6.48
N SER A 10 12.85 14.23 7.48
CA SER A 10 13.38 12.88 7.30
C SER A 10 12.46 11.84 7.93
N LEU A 11 12.32 10.68 7.29
CA LEU A 11 11.61 9.53 7.87
C LEU A 11 12.31 9.01 9.15
N ASN A 12 13.59 9.34 9.36
CA ASN A 12 14.31 9.01 10.59
C ASN A 12 13.73 9.72 11.81
N ASP A 13 13.02 10.83 11.62
CA ASP A 13 12.39 11.59 12.70
C ASP A 13 11.09 10.95 13.21
N PHE A 14 10.61 9.88 12.55
CA PHE A 14 9.30 9.28 12.82
C PHE A 14 9.38 7.79 13.19
N ARG A 15 8.41 7.36 14.00
CA ARG A 15 8.12 5.94 14.29
C ARG A 15 6.94 5.40 13.47
N GLY A 16 6.04 6.28 13.04
CA GLY A 16 4.84 5.90 12.31
C GLY A 16 4.71 6.68 11.01
N ILE A 17 4.26 6.02 9.94
CA ILE A 17 3.88 6.67 8.69
C ILE A 17 2.48 6.23 8.24
N ALA A 18 1.65 7.20 7.87
CA ALA A 18 0.33 6.94 7.29
C ALA A 18 0.32 7.35 5.82
N PHE A 19 0.06 6.39 4.93
CA PHE A 19 -0.18 6.64 3.52
C PHE A 19 -1.68 6.87 3.33
N VAL A 20 -2.05 8.14 3.20
CA VAL A 20 -3.45 8.57 3.08
C VAL A 20 -4.02 8.30 1.68
N GLY A 21 -5.32 8.03 1.62
CA GLY A 21 -6.06 7.77 0.37
C GLY A 21 -6.14 8.99 -0.57
N GLY A 22 -6.77 8.78 -1.72
CA GLY A 22 -6.92 9.78 -2.79
C GLY A 22 -6.20 9.38 -4.08
N PHE A 23 -6.24 10.26 -5.08
CA PHE A 23 -5.80 10.00 -6.45
C PHE A 23 -4.45 10.68 -6.73
N SER A 24 -3.36 10.10 -6.23
CA SER A 24 -2.03 10.69 -6.47
C SER A 24 -1.74 10.69 -7.97
N TYR A 25 -1.34 11.83 -8.53
CA TYR A 25 -1.17 11.99 -9.98
C TYR A 25 -2.45 11.65 -10.76
N ALA A 26 -3.62 11.86 -10.16
CA ALA A 26 -4.93 11.51 -10.72
C ALA A 26 -5.06 10.03 -11.14
N ASP A 27 -4.24 9.15 -10.54
CA ASP A 27 -4.12 7.74 -10.90
C ASP A 27 -3.84 7.51 -12.41
N VAL A 28 -3.20 8.49 -13.06
CA VAL A 28 -2.69 8.36 -14.43
C VAL A 28 -1.55 7.32 -14.41
N LEU A 29 -1.64 6.35 -15.33
CA LEU A 29 -0.84 5.12 -15.35
C LEU A 29 -1.17 4.11 -14.23
N ASP A 30 -2.40 4.16 -13.71
CA ASP A 30 -2.96 3.37 -12.61
C ASP A 30 -2.57 3.90 -11.22
N SER A 31 -3.38 3.48 -10.25
CA SER A 31 -3.33 3.90 -8.86
C SER A 31 -1.94 3.81 -8.26
N ALA A 32 -1.54 4.92 -7.64
CA ALA A 32 -0.28 5.05 -6.91
C ALA A 32 1.02 4.79 -7.70
N LYS A 33 0.98 4.51 -9.01
CA LYS A 33 2.20 4.28 -9.81
C LYS A 33 3.07 5.52 -9.92
N GLY A 34 2.48 6.68 -10.18
CA GLY A 34 3.22 7.94 -10.19
C GLY A 34 3.90 8.23 -8.85
N TRP A 35 3.21 7.95 -7.73
CA TRP A 35 3.77 8.17 -6.40
C TRP A 35 4.88 7.16 -6.08
N SER A 36 4.68 5.87 -6.33
CA SER A 36 5.72 4.86 -6.09
C SER A 36 6.94 5.09 -6.99
N ALA A 37 6.75 5.48 -8.26
CA ALA A 37 7.82 5.84 -9.18
C ALA A 37 8.65 7.03 -8.67
N SER A 38 8.01 8.05 -8.08
CA SER A 38 8.74 9.20 -7.51
C SER A 38 9.70 8.83 -6.38
N ILE A 39 9.48 7.69 -5.71
CA ILE A 39 10.36 7.14 -4.68
C ILE A 39 11.36 6.17 -5.32
N ARG A 40 10.88 5.18 -6.08
CA ARG A 40 11.72 4.13 -6.69
C ARG A 40 12.82 4.69 -7.59
N PHE A 41 12.52 5.75 -8.33
CA PHE A 41 13.47 6.37 -9.27
C PHE A 41 14.27 7.52 -8.65
N ASN A 42 14.13 7.76 -7.35
CA ASN A 42 14.93 8.73 -6.61
C ASN A 42 15.73 7.98 -5.54
N GLN A 43 17.01 7.67 -5.82
CA GLN A 43 17.85 6.84 -4.96
C GLN A 43 17.90 7.31 -3.49
N PRO A 44 18.10 8.61 -3.19
CA PRO A 44 18.05 9.10 -1.80
C PRO A 44 16.71 8.83 -1.10
N LEU A 45 15.58 9.06 -1.77
CA LEU A 45 14.28 8.75 -1.18
C LEU A 45 14.07 7.25 -1.00
N LEU A 46 14.43 6.45 -2.01
CA LEU A 46 14.29 5.01 -1.94
C LEU A 46 15.04 4.44 -0.73
N GLN A 47 16.29 4.88 -0.52
CA GLN A 47 17.08 4.49 0.65
C GLN A 47 16.41 4.91 1.95
N GLN A 48 15.94 6.15 2.05
CA GLN A 48 15.25 6.65 3.24
C GLN A 48 13.99 5.83 3.59
N PHE A 49 13.23 5.41 2.57
CA PHE A 49 12.07 4.54 2.74
C PHE A 49 12.48 3.12 3.17
N GLN A 50 13.54 2.56 2.58
CA GLN A 50 14.07 1.24 2.97
C GLN A 50 14.61 1.23 4.40
N GLU A 51 15.33 2.27 4.81
CA GLU A 51 15.79 2.45 6.19
C GLU A 51 14.62 2.49 7.17
N PHE A 52 13.56 3.24 6.85
CA PHE A 52 12.34 3.28 7.65
C PHE A 52 11.67 1.90 7.76
N TYR A 53 11.59 1.15 6.66
CA TYR A 53 10.97 -0.18 6.61
C TYR A 53 11.75 -1.22 7.42
N ASN A 54 13.09 -1.15 7.41
CA ASN A 54 13.96 -2.12 8.07
C ASN A 54 14.13 -1.86 9.58
N ARG A 55 13.67 -0.72 10.09
CA ARG A 55 13.73 -0.41 11.52
C ARG A 55 12.70 -1.26 12.28
N SER A 56 13.14 -1.91 13.35
CA SER A 56 12.28 -2.75 14.20
C SER A 56 11.31 -1.96 15.08
N ASP A 57 11.46 -0.64 15.14
CA ASP A 57 10.67 0.28 15.96
C ASP A 57 9.70 1.15 15.17
N THR A 58 9.41 0.77 13.92
CA THR A 58 8.49 1.52 13.05
C THR A 58 7.19 0.77 12.79
N PHE A 59 6.16 1.54 12.47
CA PHE A 59 4.91 1.03 11.94
C PHE A 59 4.43 1.87 10.76
N SER A 60 3.52 1.31 9.99
CA SER A 60 2.87 2.02 8.89
C SER A 60 1.37 1.73 8.87
N LEU A 61 0.59 2.66 8.32
CA LEU A 61 -0.82 2.51 8.02
C LEU A 61 -1.06 2.91 6.56
N ARG A 62 -1.91 2.18 5.85
CA ARG A 62 -2.30 2.50 4.47
C ARG A 62 -3.80 2.36 4.36
N VAL A 63 -4.41 3.27 3.62
CA VAL A 63 -5.86 3.33 3.43
C VAL A 63 -6.16 3.43 1.94
N CYS A 64 -7.16 2.68 1.48
CA CYS A 64 -7.65 2.70 0.09
C CYS A 64 -6.51 2.36 -0.91
N ASN A 65 -6.35 3.16 -1.97
CA ASN A 65 -5.38 2.97 -3.06
C ASN A 65 -3.90 2.98 -2.59
N ARG A 66 -3.62 3.19 -1.30
CA ARG A 66 -2.25 3.09 -0.74
C ARG A 66 -1.83 1.68 -0.37
N CYS A 67 -2.75 0.73 -0.38
CA CYS A 67 -2.39 -0.69 -0.37
C CYS A 67 -1.58 -1.04 -1.63
N GLN A 68 -2.01 -0.53 -2.80
CA GLN A 68 -1.27 -0.65 -4.07
C GLN A 68 0.12 -0.01 -4.00
N PHE A 69 0.21 1.19 -3.41
CA PHE A 69 1.48 1.89 -3.25
C PHE A 69 2.54 1.04 -2.54
N MET A 70 2.15 0.33 -1.48
CA MET A 70 3.04 -0.54 -0.71
C MET A 70 3.43 -1.82 -1.42
N ALA A 71 2.51 -2.43 -2.17
CA ALA A 71 2.83 -3.55 -3.04
C ALA A 71 3.87 -3.12 -4.11
N LEU A 72 3.71 -1.91 -4.67
CA LEU A 72 4.66 -1.36 -5.67
C LEU A 72 6.05 -1.04 -5.08
N LEU A 73 6.15 -0.82 -3.76
CA LEU A 73 7.41 -0.68 -3.05
C LEU A 73 7.97 -2.03 -2.54
N GLY A 74 7.24 -3.14 -2.69
CA GLY A 74 7.63 -4.48 -2.23
C GLY A 74 7.46 -4.71 -0.73
N TRP A 75 6.71 -3.86 -0.03
CA TRP A 75 6.55 -3.93 1.43
C TRP A 75 5.40 -4.86 1.86
N VAL A 76 4.47 -5.17 0.95
CA VAL A 76 3.30 -6.05 1.20
C VAL A 76 3.11 -6.98 0.01
N PRO A 77 3.07 -8.31 0.19
CA PRO A 77 3.07 -9.04 1.47
C PRO A 77 4.46 -9.14 2.14
N GLY A 78 5.50 -8.66 1.49
CA GLY A 78 6.87 -8.62 2.03
C GLY A 78 7.91 -8.89 0.94
N ALA A 79 9.18 -8.71 1.29
CA ALA A 79 10.30 -8.88 0.36
C ALA A 79 10.46 -10.33 -0.14
N ASP A 80 10.06 -11.31 0.68
CA ASP A 80 10.21 -12.74 0.38
C ASP A 80 9.26 -13.24 -0.73
N VAL A 81 8.16 -12.53 -0.99
CA VAL A 81 7.20 -12.84 -2.05
C VAL A 81 7.60 -12.13 -3.36
N GLY A 82 8.89 -11.85 -3.54
CA GLY A 82 9.41 -11.14 -4.70
C GLY A 82 9.40 -9.62 -4.57
N GLY A 83 10.01 -9.05 -3.54
CA GLY A 83 9.86 -7.63 -3.22
C GLY A 83 11.17 -6.92 -2.98
N SER A 84 12.06 -6.86 -3.97
CA SER A 84 13.17 -5.91 -3.90
C SER A 84 13.73 -5.57 -5.28
N LEU A 85 13.46 -4.33 -5.71
CA LEU A 85 14.32 -3.54 -6.60
C LEU A 85 14.67 -4.11 -7.99
N GLY A 86 13.90 -5.05 -8.53
CA GLY A 86 14.01 -5.41 -9.95
C GLY A 86 13.47 -4.30 -10.87
N ASP A 87 14.12 -4.12 -12.02
CA ASP A 87 13.62 -3.28 -13.13
C ASP A 87 12.25 -3.81 -13.57
N GLY A 88 11.17 -3.10 -13.22
CA GLY A 88 9.80 -3.44 -13.62
C GLY A 88 8.87 -3.92 -12.50
N GLY A 89 9.39 -4.20 -11.30
CA GLY A 89 8.57 -4.76 -10.20
C GLY A 89 8.27 -6.24 -10.42
N ASP A 90 8.39 -7.02 -9.35
CA ASP A 90 8.23 -8.47 -9.45
C ASP A 90 6.79 -8.84 -9.80
N VAL A 91 6.65 -9.67 -10.83
CA VAL A 91 5.36 -10.16 -11.33
C VAL A 91 4.64 -11.04 -10.32
N SER A 92 5.33 -11.55 -9.28
CA SER A 92 4.74 -12.36 -8.20
C SER A 92 4.05 -11.53 -7.12
N GLN A 93 4.33 -10.24 -7.02
CA GLN A 93 3.68 -9.35 -6.05
C GLN A 93 2.21 -9.09 -6.45
N PRO A 94 1.28 -8.99 -5.49
CA PRO A 94 -0.11 -8.67 -5.77
C PRO A 94 -0.25 -7.27 -6.40
N ARG A 95 -1.36 -7.06 -7.10
CA ARG A 95 -1.73 -5.78 -7.70
C ARG A 95 -3.17 -5.47 -7.39
N PHE A 96 -3.47 -4.23 -7.08
CA PHE A 96 -4.82 -3.70 -7.14
C PHE A 96 -5.07 -3.19 -8.55
N VAL A 97 -6.08 -3.75 -9.20
CA VAL A 97 -6.48 -3.44 -10.59
C VAL A 97 -7.90 -2.90 -10.59
N HIS A 98 -8.38 -2.46 -11.76
CA HIS A 98 -9.75 -2.00 -11.93
C HIS A 98 -10.76 -2.97 -11.32
N ASN A 99 -11.77 -2.40 -10.66
CA ASN A 99 -12.90 -3.16 -10.17
C ASN A 99 -13.54 -3.96 -11.33
N GLU A 100 -14.12 -5.12 -11.01
CA GLU A 100 -14.81 -5.96 -12.01
C GLU A 100 -15.93 -5.20 -12.74
N SER A 101 -16.59 -4.26 -12.05
CA SER A 101 -17.62 -3.39 -12.63
C SER A 101 -17.10 -2.42 -13.70
N GLY A 102 -15.78 -2.20 -13.77
CA GLY A 102 -15.16 -1.18 -14.59
C GLY A 102 -15.49 0.25 -14.17
N ARG A 103 -16.02 0.46 -12.96
CA ARG A 103 -16.41 1.78 -12.44
C ARG A 103 -15.83 2.06 -11.06
N PHE A 104 -15.78 3.34 -10.73
CA PHE A 104 -15.58 3.78 -9.35
C PHE A 104 -16.77 3.37 -8.48
N GLU A 105 -16.49 2.74 -7.35
CA GLU A 105 -17.49 2.28 -6.40
C GLU A 105 -17.34 3.02 -5.07
N CYS A 106 -18.46 3.55 -4.59
CA CYS A 106 -18.57 4.34 -3.37
C CYS A 106 -19.68 3.71 -2.53
N CYS A 107 -19.32 2.84 -1.59
CA CYS A 107 -20.28 2.00 -0.88
C CYS A 107 -19.93 1.87 0.60
N PHE A 108 -20.94 1.57 1.40
CA PHE A 108 -20.76 1.12 2.78
C PHE A 108 -20.93 -0.39 2.81
N THR A 109 -19.88 -1.10 3.22
CA THR A 109 -19.84 -2.57 3.23
C THR A 109 -19.48 -3.08 4.63
N SER A 110 -19.76 -4.36 4.89
CA SER A 110 -19.32 -5.02 6.12
C SER A 110 -18.03 -5.79 5.86
N VAL A 111 -17.06 -5.63 6.74
CA VAL A 111 -15.82 -6.41 6.75
C VAL A 111 -15.74 -7.24 8.03
N ARG A 112 -15.00 -8.34 7.98
CA ARG A 112 -14.70 -9.16 9.16
C ARG A 112 -13.20 -9.14 9.40
N ILE A 113 -12.81 -8.78 10.62
CA ILE A 113 -11.39 -8.77 11.00
C ILE A 113 -10.97 -10.21 11.31
N GLY A 114 -10.05 -10.74 10.51
CA GLY A 114 -9.40 -12.02 10.74
C GLY A 114 -8.24 -11.91 11.74
N ASP A 115 -7.73 -13.06 12.19
CA ASP A 115 -6.49 -13.09 12.97
C ASP A 115 -5.30 -12.71 12.09
N SER A 116 -4.42 -11.85 12.61
CA SER A 116 -3.28 -11.31 11.85
C SER A 116 -2.18 -10.75 12.76
N PRO A 117 -0.96 -10.57 12.24
CA PRO A 117 0.11 -9.87 12.96
C PRO A 117 -0.08 -8.34 13.02
N ALA A 118 -1.12 -7.77 12.40
CA ALA A 118 -1.31 -6.32 12.32
C ALA A 118 -1.60 -5.70 13.69
N ILE A 119 -0.72 -4.82 14.15
CA ILE A 119 -0.83 -4.19 15.48
C ILE A 119 -2.12 -3.36 15.66
N MET A 120 -2.65 -2.77 14.56
CA MET A 120 -3.85 -1.94 14.60
C MET A 120 -5.14 -2.74 14.85
N PHE A 121 -5.11 -4.05 14.64
CA PHE A 121 -6.29 -4.92 14.77
C PHE A 121 -6.25 -5.81 16.02
N LYS A 122 -5.26 -5.62 16.89
CA LYS A 122 -5.12 -6.40 18.12
C LYS A 122 -6.35 -6.23 19.03
N GLY A 123 -6.96 -7.34 19.41
CA GLY A 123 -8.16 -7.38 20.25
C GLY A 123 -9.47 -7.16 19.47
N MET A 124 -9.40 -7.05 18.14
CA MET A 124 -10.57 -6.89 17.26
C MET A 124 -10.89 -8.15 16.46
N GLU A 125 -10.10 -9.22 16.62
CA GLU A 125 -10.21 -10.46 15.88
C GLU A 125 -11.62 -11.06 16.03
N GLY A 126 -12.23 -11.45 14.91
CA GLY A 126 -13.59 -11.98 14.86
C GLY A 126 -14.71 -10.94 14.82
N SER A 127 -14.40 -9.65 15.01
CA SER A 127 -15.38 -8.56 14.91
C SER A 127 -15.85 -8.36 13.46
N SER A 128 -17.11 -7.94 13.30
CA SER A 128 -17.65 -7.47 12.03
C SER A 128 -17.98 -5.98 12.14
N LEU A 129 -17.46 -5.19 11.20
CA LEU A 129 -17.56 -3.74 11.22
C LEU A 129 -18.05 -3.22 9.86
N GLY A 130 -18.85 -2.16 9.90
CA GLY A 130 -19.17 -1.41 8.69
C GLY A 130 -18.03 -0.46 8.32
N VAL A 131 -17.63 -0.46 7.05
CA VAL A 131 -16.54 0.35 6.51
C VAL A 131 -17.00 1.03 5.22
N TRP A 132 -16.65 2.29 5.09
CA TRP A 132 -16.82 3.04 3.85
C TRP A 132 -15.69 2.70 2.87
N SER A 133 -16.06 2.29 1.66
CA SER A 133 -15.16 2.04 0.53
C SER A 133 -15.45 3.02 -0.59
N ALA A 134 -14.39 3.55 -1.21
CA ALA A 134 -14.46 4.57 -2.25
C ALA A 134 -13.25 4.42 -3.19
N LEU A 135 -13.35 3.53 -4.17
CA LEU A 135 -12.22 3.12 -5.02
C LEU A 135 -12.67 2.65 -6.41
N GLY A 136 -11.85 2.89 -7.43
CA GLY A 136 -12.04 2.38 -8.80
C GLY A 136 -11.07 1.26 -9.18
N GLU A 137 -10.02 1.07 -8.38
CA GLU A 137 -8.96 0.09 -8.56
C GLU A 137 -8.67 -0.61 -7.22
N GLY A 138 -9.67 -1.31 -6.70
CA GLY A 138 -9.57 -2.04 -5.42
C GLY A 138 -9.54 -3.55 -5.57
N TRP A 139 -9.61 -4.07 -6.80
CA TRP A 139 -9.61 -5.52 -7.02
C TRP A 139 -8.20 -6.08 -6.83
N ALA A 140 -7.99 -6.88 -5.79
CA ALA A 140 -6.70 -7.50 -5.53
C ALA A 140 -6.48 -8.73 -6.43
N TYR A 141 -5.58 -8.58 -7.40
CA TYR A 141 -5.09 -9.60 -8.30
C TYR A 141 -3.82 -10.26 -7.73
N PHE A 142 -3.86 -11.59 -7.61
CA PHE A 142 -2.74 -12.41 -7.17
C PHE A 142 -2.27 -13.30 -8.32
N PRO A 143 -1.01 -13.20 -8.76
CA PRO A 143 -0.46 -13.94 -9.91
C PRO A 143 -0.59 -15.46 -9.81
N ASP A 144 -0.51 -16.01 -8.59
CA ASP A 144 -0.60 -17.45 -8.32
C ASP A 144 -2.05 -17.99 -8.28
N GLY A 145 -3.04 -17.16 -8.65
CA GLY A 145 -4.42 -17.60 -8.88
C GLY A 145 -5.30 -17.74 -7.64
N VAL A 146 -4.87 -17.28 -6.46
CA VAL A 146 -5.74 -17.18 -5.28
C VAL A 146 -6.10 -15.71 -5.03
N PRO A 147 -7.17 -15.18 -5.66
CA PRO A 147 -7.65 -13.84 -5.34
C PRO A 147 -8.19 -13.80 -3.91
N VAL A 148 -7.60 -12.95 -3.08
CA VAL A 148 -8.14 -12.61 -1.75
C VAL A 148 -8.68 -11.19 -1.83
N ALA A 149 -9.96 -10.99 -1.53
CA ALA A 149 -10.48 -9.65 -1.33
C ALA A 149 -9.77 -9.05 -0.10
N ILE A 150 -8.87 -8.10 -0.34
CA ILE A 150 -8.22 -7.32 0.73
C ILE A 150 -9.17 -6.17 1.06
N LEU A 151 -10.06 -6.39 2.03
CA LEU A 151 -10.75 -5.34 2.78
C LEU A 151 -10.35 -5.43 4.24
#